data_AF-A0A6G0HCN7-F1
#
_entry.id   AF-A0A6G0HCN7-F1
#
_cell.length_a   1.000
_cell.length_b   1.000
_cell.length_c   1.000
_cell.angle_alpha   90.00
_cell.angle_beta   90.00
_cell.angle_gamma   90.00
#
_symmetry.space_group_name_H-M   'P 1'
#
loop_
_entity.id
_entity.type
_entity.pdbx_description
1 polymer ?
#
loop_
_entity_poly.entity_id
_entity_poly.type
_entity_poly.pdbx_seq_one_letter_code
_entity_poly.pdbx_strand_id
1 'polypeptide(L)'
;MLTIQASGWNKRKAENLDRTLAKRYIKTVQRITEATQDLEKLTTELSLQQDTVHQWVSDVQQWTSGGNKRRHQLRRKIAVEKKALEVAISEHNAAVGEVEKLPPPNELLAVDNYSWPWECHGDMEQKKKVFDKVMLLARLKEEELIVVREVKQHMEYMRSIAGLIEELTFQLTEDTNRKCSTEGLMEKGREGLLCVLKRRLCEVEAQMATARTTYKNILGLQTLSLDDFSEEEDFENTSSTDEEL
;
A
#
# COMPACT_ATOMS: atom_id res chain seq x y z
N MET A 1 -8.71 -26.13 17.74
CA MET A 1 -10.06 -26.03 18.31
C MET A 1 -10.37 -24.54 18.50
N LEU A 2 -11.30 -23.97 17.74
CA LEU A 2 -11.70 -22.56 17.90
C LEU A 2 -12.68 -22.45 19.07
N THR A 3 -12.54 -21.44 19.92
CA THR A 3 -13.49 -21.20 21.01
C THR A 3 -14.82 -20.69 20.46
N ILE A 4 -15.92 -20.88 21.20
CA ILE A 4 -17.26 -20.38 20.82
C ILE A 4 -17.24 -18.85 20.60
N GLN A 5 -16.43 -18.13 21.37
CA GLN A 5 -16.24 -16.70 21.20
C GLN A 5 -15.50 -16.37 19.89
N ALA A 6 -14.44 -17.10 19.56
CA ALA A 6 -13.68 -16.91 18.33
C ALA A 6 -14.53 -17.25 17.09
N SER A 7 -15.31 -18.32 17.13
CA SER A 7 -16.23 -18.67 16.03
C SER A 7 -17.34 -17.64 15.84
N GLY A 8 -17.93 -17.14 16.94
CA GLY A 8 -18.92 -16.07 16.90
C GLY A 8 -18.36 -14.72 16.44
N TRP A 9 -17.08 -14.44 16.69
CA TRP A 9 -16.40 -13.25 16.17
C TRP A 9 -16.12 -13.38 14.67
N ASN A 10 -15.60 -14.53 14.22
CA ASN A 10 -15.36 -14.80 12.80
C ASN A 10 -16.67 -14.73 11.99
N LYS A 11 -17.76 -15.29 12.49
CA LYS A 11 -19.08 -15.23 11.84
C LYS A 11 -19.54 -13.78 11.64
N ARG A 12 -19.51 -12.96 12.70
CA ARG A 12 -19.86 -11.54 12.63
C ARG A 12 -18.94 -10.75 11.70
N LYS A 13 -17.65 -11.12 11.64
CA LYS A 13 -16.69 -10.48 10.75
C LYS A 13 -17.02 -10.76 9.28
N ALA A 14 -17.35 -12.01 8.94
CA ALA A 14 -17.77 -12.38 7.59
C ALA A 14 -19.10 -11.70 7.20
N GLU A 15 -20.09 -11.72 8.09
CA GLU A 15 -21.43 -11.13 7.85
C GLU A 15 -21.46 -9.60 7.73
N ASN A 16 -20.39 -8.91 8.13
CA ASN A 16 -20.27 -7.46 8.06
C ASN A 16 -19.12 -6.98 7.19
N LEU A 17 -18.46 -7.89 6.46
CA LEU A 17 -17.31 -7.55 5.64
C LEU A 17 -17.72 -6.64 4.47
N ASP A 18 -18.88 -6.90 3.88
CA ASP A 18 -19.55 -6.04 2.90
C ASP A 18 -19.65 -4.58 3.36
N ARG A 19 -20.26 -4.35 4.52
CA ARG A 19 -20.45 -3.01 5.11
C ARG A 19 -19.13 -2.38 5.50
N THR A 20 -18.15 -3.17 5.93
CA THR A 20 -16.84 -2.67 6.37
C THR A 20 -16.00 -2.20 5.19
N LEU A 21 -15.88 -3.02 4.15
CA LEU A 21 -15.17 -2.68 2.92
C LEU A 21 -15.84 -1.50 2.20
N ALA A 22 -17.18 -1.50 2.13
CA ALA A 22 -17.99 -0.38 1.68
C ALA A 22 -17.65 0.95 2.39
N LYS A 23 -17.68 0.95 3.73
CA LYS A 23 -17.35 2.15 4.52
C LYS A 23 -15.91 2.59 4.33
N ARG A 24 -14.97 1.64 4.24
CA ARG A 24 -13.55 1.94 4.00
C ARG A 24 -13.38 2.60 2.64
N TYR A 25 -14.00 2.06 1.60
CA TYR A 25 -13.99 2.63 0.25
C TYR A 25 -14.51 4.07 0.24
N ILE A 26 -15.70 4.32 0.80
CA ILE A 26 -16.29 5.67 0.87
C ILE A 26 -15.34 6.65 1.56
N LYS A 27 -14.77 6.25 2.70
CA LYS A 27 -13.81 7.08 3.43
C LYS A 27 -12.52 7.33 2.63
N THR A 28 -12.03 6.33 1.91
CA THR A 28 -10.84 6.47 1.07
C THR A 28 -11.10 7.43 -0.08
N VAL A 29 -12.21 7.27 -0.80
CA VAL A 29 -12.60 8.18 -1.89
C VAL A 29 -12.79 9.61 -1.36
N GLN A 30 -13.46 9.78 -0.22
CA GLN A 30 -13.60 11.09 0.41
C GLN A 30 -12.22 11.71 0.72
N ARG A 31 -11.31 10.95 1.34
CA ARG A 31 -9.95 11.42 1.62
C ARG A 31 -9.15 11.72 0.36
N ILE A 32 -9.35 10.98 -0.73
CA ILE A 32 -8.76 11.28 -2.03
C ILE A 32 -9.27 12.63 -2.52
N THR A 33 -10.59 12.87 -2.48
CA THR A 33 -11.17 14.16 -2.91
C THR A 33 -10.69 15.35 -2.06
N GLU A 34 -10.54 15.15 -0.75
CA GLU A 34 -9.98 16.16 0.16
C GLU A 34 -8.50 16.41 -0.16
N ALA A 35 -7.71 15.35 -0.37
CA ALA A 35 -6.29 15.45 -0.69
C ALA A 35 -6.02 16.06 -2.08
N THR A 36 -6.88 15.80 -3.08
CA THR A 36 -6.80 16.42 -4.40
C THR A 36 -7.11 17.91 -4.32
N GLN A 37 -8.17 18.29 -3.61
CA GLN A 37 -8.52 19.70 -3.39
C GLN A 37 -7.43 20.45 -2.61
N ASP A 38 -6.84 19.82 -1.61
CA ASP A 38 -5.73 20.39 -0.85
C ASP A 38 -4.48 20.61 -1.72
N LEU A 39 -4.16 19.63 -2.58
CA LEU A 39 -3.05 19.75 -3.52
C LEU A 39 -3.32 20.87 -4.53
N GLU A 40 -4.52 20.93 -5.10
CA GLU A 40 -4.95 21.99 -6.02
C GLU A 40 -4.83 23.37 -5.36
N LYS A 41 -5.37 23.55 -4.15
CA LYS A 41 -5.23 24.80 -3.39
C LYS A 41 -3.76 25.19 -3.21
N LEU A 42 -2.92 24.26 -2.75
CA LEU A 42 -1.49 24.52 -2.57
C LEU A 42 -0.79 24.91 -3.88
N THR A 43 -1.13 24.25 -4.99
CA THR A 43 -0.58 24.59 -6.31
C THR A 43 -1.06 25.96 -6.79
N THR A 44 -2.30 26.36 -6.50
CA THR A 44 -2.81 27.70 -6.83
C THR A 44 -2.16 28.80 -5.98
N GLU A 45 -1.98 28.56 -4.68
CA GLU A 45 -1.32 29.50 -3.76
C GLU A 45 0.14 29.76 -4.18
N LEU A 46 0.83 28.72 -4.65
CA LEU A 46 2.20 28.80 -5.13
C LEU A 46 2.32 29.13 -6.63
N SER A 47 1.18 29.31 -7.33
CA SER A 47 1.13 29.53 -8.80
C SER A 47 1.95 28.51 -9.60
N LEU A 48 1.92 27.24 -9.20
CA LEU A 48 2.71 26.17 -9.80
C LEU A 48 1.95 25.49 -10.93
N GLN A 49 2.66 25.20 -12.02
CA GLN A 49 2.19 24.33 -13.09
C GLN A 49 2.39 22.85 -12.72
N GLN A 50 1.62 21.97 -13.35
CA GLN A 50 1.69 20.52 -13.17
C GLN A 50 3.12 19.98 -13.39
N ASP A 51 3.81 20.44 -14.43
CA ASP A 51 5.18 20.02 -14.76
C ASP A 51 6.18 20.41 -13.67
N THR A 52 5.99 21.59 -13.06
CA THR A 52 6.80 22.06 -11.93
C THR A 52 6.62 21.17 -10.71
N VAL A 53 5.39 20.71 -10.44
CA VAL A 53 5.11 19.75 -9.35
C VAL A 53 5.83 18.43 -9.59
N HIS A 54 5.77 17.89 -10.81
CA HIS A 54 6.47 16.66 -11.17
C HIS A 54 7.99 16.81 -11.04
N GLN A 55 8.54 17.95 -11.45
CA GLN A 55 9.96 18.25 -11.27
C GLN A 55 10.33 18.31 -9.79
N TRP A 56 9.54 18.99 -8.96
CA TRP A 56 9.80 19.10 -7.52
C TRP A 56 9.74 17.76 -6.82
N VAL A 57 8.81 16.88 -7.20
CA VAL A 57 8.74 15.51 -6.69
C VAL A 57 9.99 14.73 -7.06
N SER A 58 10.45 14.85 -8.31
CA SER A 58 11.65 14.18 -8.80
C SER A 58 12.92 14.69 -8.10
N ASP A 59 13.05 16.00 -7.90
CA ASP A 59 14.15 16.62 -7.15
C ASP A 59 14.24 16.04 -5.73
N VAL A 60 13.11 16.00 -5.01
CA VAL A 60 13.04 15.48 -3.64
C VAL A 60 13.38 13.99 -3.59
N GLN A 61 12.88 13.20 -4.54
CA GLN A 61 13.24 11.79 -4.65
C GLN A 61 14.73 11.59 -4.93
N GLN A 62 15.33 12.37 -5.82
CA GLN A 62 16.78 12.27 -6.10
C GLN A 62 17.62 12.64 -4.88
N TRP A 63 17.21 13.65 -4.09
CA TRP A 63 17.90 14.01 -2.85
C TRP A 63 17.87 12.88 -1.82
N THR A 64 16.75 12.17 -1.70
CA THR A 64 16.65 11.01 -0.80
C THR A 64 17.36 9.76 -1.35
N SER A 65 17.46 9.63 -2.67
CA SER A 65 18.06 8.50 -3.39
C SER A 65 19.58 8.38 -3.26
N GLY A 66 20.25 9.32 -2.57
CA GLY A 66 21.60 9.12 -2.07
C GLY A 66 21.62 7.99 -1.03
N GLY A 67 21.61 6.74 -1.50
CA GLY A 67 21.52 5.54 -0.67
C GLY A 67 22.63 5.46 0.37
N ASN A 68 22.42 4.65 1.41
CA ASN A 68 23.33 4.51 2.55
C ASN A 68 24.79 4.27 2.15
N LYS A 69 25.03 3.57 1.02
CA LYS A 69 26.37 3.35 0.45
C LYS A 69 27.06 4.66 0.02
N ARG A 70 26.39 5.54 -0.71
CA ARG A 70 26.93 6.85 -1.15
C ARG A 70 27.18 7.78 0.04
N ARG A 71 26.27 7.79 1.02
CA ARG A 71 26.46 8.55 2.27
C ARG A 71 27.67 8.04 3.06
N HIS A 72 27.86 6.73 3.12
CA HIS A 72 29.02 6.14 3.81
C HIS A 72 30.35 6.48 3.11
N GLN A 73 30.39 6.39 1.78
CA GLN A 73 31.55 6.81 0.99
C GLN A 73 31.88 8.30 1.21
N LEU A 74 30.85 9.16 1.21
CA LEU A 74 31.02 10.60 1.46
C LEU A 74 31.56 10.87 2.88
N ARG A 75 31.01 10.21 3.91
CA ARG A 75 31.50 10.32 5.29
C ARG A 75 32.95 9.87 5.42
N ARG A 76 33.34 8.79 4.73
CA ARG A 76 34.75 8.33 4.68
C ARG A 76 35.65 9.37 4.03
N LYS A 77 35.25 9.93 2.89
CA LYS A 77 36.01 10.96 2.18
C LYS A 77 36.20 12.21 3.05
N ILE A 78 35.12 12.69 3.69
CA ILE A 78 35.16 13.81 4.63
C ILE A 78 36.12 13.52 5.80
N ALA A 79 36.09 12.31 6.37
CA ALA A 79 36.99 11.95 7.48
C ALA A 79 38.47 11.94 7.06
N VAL A 80 38.77 11.45 5.85
CA VAL A 80 40.12 11.46 5.28
C VAL A 80 40.58 12.91 5.03
N GLU A 81 39.76 13.73 4.40
CA GLU A 81 40.08 15.13 4.10
C GLU A 81 40.24 15.97 5.38
N LYS A 82 39.38 15.75 6.38
CA LYS A 82 39.49 16.42 7.68
C LYS A 82 40.79 16.04 8.40
N LYS A 83 41.19 14.77 8.37
CA LYS A 83 42.47 14.32 8.95
C LYS A 83 43.66 14.93 8.20
N ALA A 84 43.60 15.00 6.88
CA ALA A 84 44.64 15.65 6.08
C ALA A 84 44.76 17.15 6.42
N LEU A 85 43.63 17.83 6.62
CA LEU A 85 43.59 19.22 7.06
C LEU A 85 44.17 19.41 8.47
N GLU A 86 43.85 18.51 9.41
CA GLU A 86 44.44 18.52 10.77
C GLU A 86 45.97 18.38 10.73
N VAL A 87 46.50 17.51 9.87
CA VAL A 87 47.95 17.33 9.69
C VAL A 87 48.57 18.59 9.09
N ALA A 88 48.02 19.13 8.00
CA ALA A 88 48.54 20.34 7.35
C ALA A 88 48.55 21.56 8.27
N ILE A 89 47.50 21.74 9.09
CA ILE A 89 47.44 22.82 10.09
C ILE A 89 48.51 22.61 11.17
N SER A 90 48.73 21.38 11.62
CA SER A 90 49.75 21.06 12.63
C SER A 90 51.17 21.35 12.11
N GLU A 91 51.45 20.99 10.85
CA GLU A 91 52.72 21.27 10.18
C GLU A 91 52.94 22.78 10.01
N HIS A 92 51.91 23.51 9.57
CA HIS A 92 51.97 24.97 9.44
C HIS A 92 52.23 25.67 10.78
N ASN A 93 51.47 25.30 11.82
CA ASN A 93 51.61 25.87 13.16
C ASN A 93 52.95 25.55 13.83
N ALA A 94 53.65 24.51 13.38
CA ALA A 94 55.01 24.18 13.83
C ALA A 94 56.09 25.06 13.17
N ALA A 95 55.83 25.58 11.98
CA ALA A 95 56.78 26.39 11.20
C ALA A 95 56.67 27.90 11.47
N VAL A 96 55.60 28.34 12.15
CA VAL A 96 55.21 29.73 12.29
C VAL A 96 55.20 30.18 13.77
N GLY A 97 55.47 31.47 14.02
CA GLY A 97 55.43 32.06 15.38
C GLY A 97 54.03 32.08 16.00
N GLU A 98 53.93 32.22 17.32
CA GLU A 98 52.65 32.11 18.07
C GLU A 98 51.50 33.00 17.58
N VAL A 99 51.81 34.14 16.96
CA VAL A 99 50.82 35.14 16.53
C VAL A 99 50.08 34.73 15.25
N GLU A 100 50.66 33.85 14.44
CA GLU A 100 50.11 33.43 13.13
C GLU A 100 49.59 31.98 13.15
N LYS A 101 49.50 31.34 14.32
CA LYS A 101 48.97 29.98 14.44
C LYS A 101 47.50 29.92 14.07
N LEU A 102 47.15 28.98 13.19
CA LEU A 102 45.78 28.70 12.81
C LEU A 102 45.06 27.90 13.91
N PRO A 103 43.77 28.19 14.16
CA PRO A 103 42.95 27.41 15.08
C PRO A 103 42.66 26.01 14.51
N PRO A 104 42.27 25.05 15.37
CA PRO A 104 41.93 23.70 14.94
C PRO A 104 40.80 23.70 13.91
N PRO A 105 40.76 22.72 12.98
CA PRO A 105 39.82 22.76 11.87
C PRO A 105 38.34 22.72 12.28
N ASN A 106 37.99 22.21 13.46
CA ASN A 106 36.62 22.31 13.97
C ASN A 106 36.17 23.75 14.22
N GLU A 107 37.08 24.61 14.66
CA GLU A 107 36.81 26.01 15.01
C GLU A 107 36.81 26.88 13.74
N LEU A 108 37.69 26.56 12.77
CA LEU A 108 37.66 27.15 11.43
C LEU A 108 36.36 26.83 10.67
N LEU A 109 35.88 25.59 10.77
CA LEU A 109 34.65 25.14 10.11
C LEU A 109 33.38 25.51 10.87
N ALA A 110 33.50 25.98 12.12
CA ALA A 110 32.38 26.46 12.92
C ALA A 110 31.97 27.91 12.60
N VAL A 111 32.69 28.60 11.71
CA VAL A 111 32.31 29.96 11.28
C VAL A 111 30.93 29.90 10.61
N ASP A 112 29.96 30.63 11.17
CA ASP A 112 28.52 30.63 10.86
C ASP A 112 28.13 31.09 9.44
N ASN A 113 29.07 31.21 8.51
CA ASN A 113 28.82 31.62 7.12
C ASN A 113 28.50 30.44 6.18
N TYR A 114 28.21 29.26 6.72
CA TYR A 114 27.71 28.14 5.93
C TYR A 114 26.19 28.25 5.78
N SER A 115 25.73 28.79 4.65
CA SER A 115 24.35 28.58 4.22
C SER A 115 24.15 27.08 4.03
N TRP A 116 23.19 26.51 4.75
CA TRP A 116 22.92 25.08 4.63
C TRP A 116 22.46 24.76 3.22
N PRO A 117 22.74 23.56 2.67
CA PRO A 117 22.28 23.19 1.34
C PRO A 117 20.76 23.38 1.14
N TRP A 118 19.96 23.24 2.19
CA TRP A 118 18.52 23.49 2.15
C TRP A 118 18.10 24.98 2.23
N GLU A 119 19.03 25.87 2.60
CA GLU A 119 18.88 27.33 2.52
C GLU A 119 19.37 27.84 1.15
N CYS A 120 20.36 27.18 0.55
CA CYS A 120 20.90 27.51 -0.78
C CYS A 120 19.97 27.09 -1.94
N HIS A 121 19.20 26.02 -1.77
CA HIS A 121 18.15 25.62 -2.70
C HIS A 121 16.85 26.31 -2.27
N GLY A 122 16.60 27.52 -2.78
CA GLY A 122 15.34 28.24 -2.53
C GLY A 122 14.12 27.30 -2.63
N ASP A 123 13.25 27.40 -1.63
CA ASP A 123 11.96 26.69 -1.50
C ASP A 123 11.99 25.19 -1.17
N MET A 124 13.03 24.66 -0.52
CA MET A 124 13.02 23.28 0.00
C MET A 124 11.78 22.94 0.84
N GLU A 125 11.36 23.86 1.70
CA GLU A 125 10.20 23.65 2.56
C GLU A 125 8.92 23.52 1.75
N GLN A 126 8.75 24.36 0.71
CA GLN A 126 7.58 24.32 -0.16
C GLN A 126 7.61 23.08 -1.06
N LYS A 127 8.78 22.76 -1.65
CA LYS A 127 9.01 21.50 -2.40
C LYS A 127 8.63 20.27 -1.59
N LYS A 128 9.04 20.24 -0.32
CA LYS A 128 8.69 19.16 0.61
C LYS A 128 7.19 19.12 0.91
N LYS A 129 6.54 20.26 1.17
CA LYS A 129 5.08 20.32 1.41
C LYS A 129 4.29 19.79 0.21
N VAL A 130 4.68 20.18 -1.01
CA VAL A 130 4.09 19.67 -2.25
C VAL A 130 4.35 18.17 -2.39
N PHE A 131 5.60 17.73 -2.19
CA PHE A 131 5.96 16.31 -2.23
C PHE A 131 5.13 15.46 -1.24
N ASP A 132 5.04 15.87 0.02
CA ASP A 132 4.31 15.14 1.05
C ASP A 132 2.81 15.00 0.70
N LYS A 133 2.20 16.06 0.12
CA LYS A 133 0.82 16.01 -0.37
C LYS A 133 0.65 15.08 -1.57
N VAL A 134 1.56 15.13 -2.55
CA VAL A 134 1.56 14.21 -3.71
C VAL A 134 1.73 12.75 -3.25
N MET A 135 2.64 12.50 -2.31
CA MET A 135 2.87 11.15 -1.75
C MET A 135 1.66 10.64 -0.96
N LEU A 136 1.02 11.50 -0.16
CA LEU A 136 -0.22 11.15 0.53
C LEU A 136 -1.32 10.77 -0.47
N LEU A 137 -1.49 11.56 -1.53
CA LEU A 137 -2.48 11.31 -2.58
C LEU A 137 -2.18 10.00 -3.31
N ALA A 138 -0.91 9.73 -3.65
CA ALA A 138 -0.50 8.46 -4.24
C ALA A 138 -0.80 7.27 -3.32
N ARG A 139 -0.52 7.40 -2.01
CA ARG A 139 -0.82 6.36 -1.03
C ARG A 139 -2.32 6.11 -0.86
N LEU A 140 -3.14 7.15 -0.92
CA LEU A 140 -4.60 7.02 -0.85
C LEU A 140 -5.17 6.38 -2.12
N LYS A 141 -4.64 6.69 -3.31
CA LYS A 141 -5.00 6.00 -4.55
C LYS A 141 -4.62 4.52 -4.52
N GLU A 142 -3.47 4.17 -3.96
CA GLU A 142 -3.09 2.77 -3.74
C GLU A 142 -4.07 2.07 -2.78
N GLU A 143 -4.47 2.74 -1.70
CA GLU A 143 -5.47 2.24 -0.75
C GLU A 143 -6.83 1.98 -1.41
N GLU A 144 -7.27 2.84 -2.33
CA GLU A 144 -8.49 2.61 -3.12
C GLU A 144 -8.40 1.30 -3.91
N LEU A 145 -7.29 1.09 -4.63
CA LEU A 145 -7.03 -0.15 -5.37
C LEU A 145 -6.97 -1.38 -4.45
N ILE A 146 -6.38 -1.25 -3.26
CA ILE A 146 -6.37 -2.33 -2.26
C ILE A 146 -7.79 -2.69 -1.84
N VAL A 147 -8.63 -1.71 -1.54
CA VAL A 147 -10.03 -1.96 -1.13
C VAL A 147 -10.84 -2.61 -2.24
N VAL A 148 -10.66 -2.19 -3.50
CA VAL A 148 -11.32 -2.83 -4.65
C VAL A 148 -10.91 -4.30 -4.78
N ARG A 149 -9.61 -4.61 -4.61
CA ARG A 149 -9.13 -6.00 -4.60
C ARG A 149 -9.71 -6.83 -3.45
N GLU A 150 -9.81 -6.26 -2.25
CA GLU A 150 -10.45 -6.93 -1.10
C GLU A 150 -11.94 -7.21 -1.35
N VAL A 151 -12.65 -6.30 -2.02
CA VAL A 151 -14.05 -6.51 -2.44
C VAL A 151 -14.15 -7.67 -3.43
N LYS A 152 -13.27 -7.72 -4.44
CA LYS A 152 -13.21 -8.84 -5.41
C LYS A 152 -12.96 -10.16 -4.69
N GLN A 153 -11.96 -10.21 -3.82
CA GLN A 153 -11.61 -11.40 -3.04
C GLN A 153 -12.77 -11.86 -2.15
N HIS A 154 -13.50 -10.92 -1.52
CA HIS A 154 -14.68 -11.28 -0.73
C HIS A 154 -15.78 -11.94 -1.58
N MET A 155 -16.04 -11.42 -2.78
CA MET A 155 -17.03 -12.01 -3.68
C MET A 155 -16.62 -13.39 -4.18
N GLU A 156 -15.35 -13.57 -4.55
CA GLU A 156 -14.78 -14.86 -4.95
C GLU A 156 -14.84 -15.89 -3.82
N TYR A 157 -14.49 -15.48 -2.60
CA TYR A 157 -14.60 -16.34 -1.42
C TYR A 157 -16.03 -16.83 -1.19
N MET A 158 -17.02 -15.93 -1.26
CA MET A 158 -18.41 -16.31 -1.10
C MET A 158 -18.89 -17.25 -2.22
N ARG A 159 -18.47 -17.00 -3.48
CA ARG A 159 -18.73 -17.89 -4.61
C ARG A 159 -18.12 -19.27 -4.41
N SER A 160 -16.89 -19.35 -3.90
CA SER A 160 -16.21 -20.61 -3.61
C SER A 160 -16.94 -21.42 -2.54
N ILE A 161 -17.46 -20.76 -1.50
CA ILE A 161 -18.27 -21.43 -0.46
C ILE A 161 -19.56 -21.98 -1.06
N ALA A 162 -20.26 -21.19 -1.88
CA ALA A 162 -21.49 -21.65 -2.53
C ALA A 162 -21.21 -22.90 -3.38
N GLY A 163 -20.16 -22.87 -4.22
CA GLY A 163 -19.76 -24.02 -5.04
C GLY A 163 -19.37 -25.25 -4.22
N LEU A 164 -18.68 -25.09 -3.09
CA LEU A 164 -18.38 -26.21 -2.18
C LEU A 164 -19.65 -26.82 -1.56
N ILE A 165 -20.64 -25.99 -1.21
CA ILE A 165 -21.92 -26.48 -0.67
C ILE A 165 -22.73 -27.19 -1.77
N GLU A 166 -22.71 -26.67 -2.99
CA GLU A 166 -23.35 -27.29 -4.15
C GLU A 166 -22.74 -28.65 -4.47
N GLU A 167 -21.41 -28.74 -4.51
CA GLU A 167 -20.68 -30.00 -4.73
C GLU A 167 -21.01 -31.04 -3.64
N LEU A 168 -20.98 -30.64 -2.37
CA LEU A 168 -21.38 -31.54 -1.27
C LEU A 168 -22.85 -31.96 -1.36
N THR A 169 -23.72 -31.06 -1.82
CA THR A 169 -25.14 -31.37 -2.03
C THR A 169 -25.31 -32.35 -3.18
N PHE A 170 -24.55 -32.16 -4.27
CA PHE A 170 -24.55 -33.02 -5.45
C PHE A 170 -24.09 -34.44 -5.10
N GLN A 171 -22.96 -34.57 -4.39
CA GLN A 171 -22.46 -35.85 -3.88
C GLN A 171 -23.54 -36.56 -3.06
N LEU A 172 -24.19 -35.87 -2.11
CA LEU A 172 -25.27 -36.46 -1.30
C LEU A 172 -26.51 -36.90 -2.09
N THR A 173 -26.76 -36.30 -3.26
CA THR A 173 -27.88 -36.69 -4.14
C THR A 173 -27.52 -37.81 -5.11
N GLU A 174 -26.29 -37.82 -5.63
CA GLU A 174 -25.82 -38.77 -6.65
C GLU A 174 -25.31 -40.08 -6.01
N ASP A 175 -24.79 -40.03 -4.77
CA ASP A 175 -24.22 -41.16 -4.02
C ASP A 175 -25.24 -42.21 -3.53
N THR A 176 -26.49 -42.18 -4.02
CA THR A 176 -27.42 -43.31 -3.85
C THR A 176 -26.90 -44.61 -4.47
N ASN A 177 -25.84 -44.58 -5.30
CA ASN A 177 -25.35 -45.76 -6.01
C ASN A 177 -23.86 -46.14 -5.87
N ARG A 178 -22.96 -45.34 -5.24
CA ARG A 178 -21.54 -45.76 -5.13
C ARG A 178 -20.74 -45.08 -4.02
N LYS A 179 -20.63 -45.77 -2.87
CA LYS A 179 -19.60 -45.66 -1.81
C LYS A 179 -19.03 -44.26 -1.54
N CYS A 180 -19.72 -43.51 -0.68
CA CYS A 180 -19.21 -42.29 -0.05
C CYS A 180 -19.20 -42.44 1.49
N SER A 181 -18.37 -41.63 2.15
CA SER A 181 -18.06 -41.62 3.59
C SER A 181 -19.27 -41.42 4.54
N THR A 182 -20.49 -41.36 4.01
CA THR A 182 -21.78 -41.29 4.73
C THR A 182 -22.51 -42.64 4.79
N GLU A 183 -21.84 -43.75 4.45
CA GLU A 183 -22.35 -45.14 4.53
C GLU A 183 -22.97 -45.50 5.90
N GLY A 184 -22.60 -44.79 6.98
CA GLY A 184 -23.16 -44.98 8.32
C GLY A 184 -24.38 -44.11 8.68
N LEU A 185 -24.80 -43.18 7.81
CA LEU A 185 -25.98 -42.34 8.05
C LEU A 185 -27.26 -43.07 7.60
N MET A 186 -28.27 -43.09 8.47
CA MET A 186 -29.62 -43.51 8.07
C MET A 186 -30.16 -42.58 6.98
N GLU A 187 -31.09 -43.06 6.17
CA GLU A 187 -31.74 -42.30 5.08
C GLU A 187 -32.28 -40.94 5.56
N LYS A 188 -32.98 -40.92 6.70
CA LYS A 188 -33.45 -39.69 7.37
C LYS A 188 -32.31 -38.75 7.79
N GLY A 189 -31.15 -39.28 8.14
CA GLY A 189 -29.97 -38.51 8.47
C GLY A 189 -29.36 -37.83 7.24
N ARG A 190 -29.35 -38.51 6.09
CA ARG A 190 -28.95 -37.93 4.80
C ARG A 190 -29.91 -36.82 4.37
N GLU A 191 -31.21 -37.05 4.46
CA GLU A 191 -32.24 -36.04 4.19
C GLU A 191 -32.09 -34.81 5.09
N GLY A 192 -31.84 -35.02 6.39
CA GLY A 192 -31.59 -33.96 7.35
C GLY A 192 -30.35 -33.12 7.00
N LEU A 193 -29.24 -33.77 6.65
CA LEU A 193 -28.01 -33.09 6.23
C LEU A 193 -28.22 -32.29 4.93
N LEU A 194 -28.89 -32.88 3.94
CA LEU A 194 -29.24 -32.21 2.69
C LEU A 194 -30.13 -30.99 2.93
N CYS A 195 -31.10 -31.07 3.85
CA CYS A 195 -31.90 -29.92 4.27
C CYS A 195 -31.05 -28.79 4.90
N VAL A 196 -30.03 -29.15 5.68
CA VAL A 196 -29.12 -28.18 6.30
C VAL A 196 -28.21 -27.52 5.26
N LEU A 197 -27.66 -28.29 4.33
CA LEU A 197 -26.81 -27.77 3.26
C LEU A 197 -27.58 -26.84 2.32
N LYS A 198 -28.78 -27.22 1.89
CA LYS A 198 -29.65 -26.36 1.07
C LYS A 198 -30.00 -25.05 1.78
N ARG A 199 -30.34 -25.11 3.08
CA ARG A 199 -30.58 -23.92 3.88
C ARG A 199 -29.36 -23.02 3.94
N ARG A 200 -28.18 -23.62 4.14
CA ARG A 200 -26.91 -22.89 4.20
C ARG A 200 -26.55 -22.26 2.86
N LEU A 201 -26.82 -22.94 1.75
CA LEU A 201 -26.65 -22.39 0.40
C LEU A 201 -27.50 -21.12 0.22
N CYS A 202 -28.80 -21.19 0.52
CA CYS A 202 -29.69 -20.04 0.44
C CYS A 202 -29.24 -18.86 1.33
N GLU A 203 -28.70 -19.15 2.53
CA GLU A 203 -28.12 -18.10 3.39
C GLU A 203 -26.91 -17.41 2.74
N VAL A 204 -26.01 -18.19 2.14
CA VAL A 204 -24.79 -17.68 1.47
C VAL A 204 -25.17 -16.88 0.20
N GLU A 205 -26.10 -17.38 -0.60
CA GLU A 205 -26.62 -16.69 -1.79
C GLU A 205 -27.30 -15.36 -1.42
N ALA A 206 -28.11 -15.35 -0.35
CA ALA A 206 -28.72 -14.13 0.15
C ALA A 206 -27.65 -13.13 0.62
N GLN A 207 -26.63 -13.59 1.33
CA GLN A 207 -25.50 -12.76 1.73
C GLN A 207 -24.75 -12.20 0.51
N MET A 208 -24.50 -13.01 -0.51
CA MET A 208 -23.89 -12.58 -1.77
C MET A 208 -24.74 -11.51 -2.47
N ALA A 209 -26.06 -11.69 -2.55
CA ALA A 209 -26.96 -10.72 -3.14
C ALA A 209 -26.94 -9.38 -2.37
N THR A 210 -26.92 -9.42 -1.03
CA THR A 210 -26.80 -8.21 -0.20
C THR A 210 -25.44 -7.52 -0.35
N ALA A 211 -24.35 -8.29 -0.42
CA ALA A 211 -23.01 -7.74 -0.64
C ALA A 211 -22.91 -7.12 -2.04
N ARG A 212 -23.43 -7.80 -3.06
CA ARG A 212 -23.46 -7.33 -4.45
C ARG A 212 -24.24 -6.03 -4.60
N THR A 213 -25.42 -5.91 -3.98
CA THR A 213 -26.18 -4.65 -4.00
C THR A 213 -25.44 -3.54 -3.25
N THR A 214 -24.86 -3.84 -2.09
CA THR A 214 -24.07 -2.88 -1.31
C THR A 214 -22.86 -2.36 -2.10
N TYR A 215 -22.10 -3.25 -2.72
CA TYR A 215 -20.95 -2.89 -3.55
C TYR A 215 -21.35 -2.13 -4.81
N LYS A 216 -22.37 -2.60 -5.54
CA LYS A 216 -22.87 -1.93 -6.75
C LYS A 216 -23.32 -0.50 -6.46
N ASN A 217 -23.96 -0.27 -5.31
CA ASN A 217 -24.39 1.06 -4.89
C ASN A 217 -23.22 2.00 -4.53
N ILE A 218 -22.07 1.46 -4.15
CA ILE A 218 -20.95 2.23 -3.57
C ILE A 218 -19.80 2.42 -4.57
N LEU A 219 -19.46 1.39 -5.33
CA LEU A 219 -18.42 1.41 -6.37
C LEU A 219 -18.93 2.07 -7.67
N GLY A 220 -20.24 2.27 -7.79
CA GLY A 220 -20.87 2.72 -9.03
C GLY A 220 -20.93 1.61 -10.08
N LEU A 221 -21.73 1.81 -11.13
CA LEU A 221 -21.92 0.85 -12.23
C LEU A 221 -20.66 0.60 -13.09
N GLN A 222 -19.58 1.34 -12.88
CA GLN A 222 -18.52 1.50 -13.89
C GLN A 222 -17.16 0.92 -13.50
N THR A 223 -16.92 0.57 -12.22
CA THR A 223 -15.60 0.07 -11.78
C THR A 223 -15.50 -1.46 -11.70
N LEU A 224 -16.62 -2.18 -11.75
CA LEU A 224 -16.62 -3.64 -11.79
C LEU A 224 -17.79 -4.11 -12.66
N SER A 225 -17.49 -4.61 -13.86
CA SER A 225 -18.37 -5.62 -14.44
C SER A 225 -18.28 -6.84 -13.52
N LEU A 226 -19.15 -6.87 -12.51
CA LEU A 226 -19.24 -7.95 -11.54
C LEU A 226 -19.77 -9.25 -12.18
N ASP A 227 -20.01 -9.23 -13.49
CA ASP A 227 -20.39 -10.35 -14.33
C ASP A 227 -19.24 -10.84 -15.23
N ASP A 228 -18.11 -10.12 -15.32
CA ASP A 228 -16.96 -10.45 -16.17
C ASP A 228 -15.84 -11.14 -15.36
N PHE A 229 -16.22 -12.16 -14.58
CA PHE A 229 -15.30 -12.92 -13.74
C PHE A 229 -14.79 -14.23 -14.38
N SER A 230 -14.91 -14.35 -15.70
CA SER A 230 -14.05 -15.21 -16.53
C SER A 230 -13.48 -14.28 -17.59
N GLU A 231 -12.24 -13.83 -17.49
CA GLU A 231 -11.08 -14.60 -17.93
C GLU A 231 -9.83 -14.10 -17.20
N GLU A 232 -8.80 -14.94 -17.17
CA GLU A 232 -7.49 -14.63 -16.62
C GLU A 232 -6.89 -13.38 -17.29
N GLU A 233 -6.73 -12.30 -16.54
CA GLU A 233 -5.81 -11.23 -16.95
C GLU A 233 -4.42 -11.57 -16.39
N ASP A 234 -3.67 -12.31 -17.20
CA ASP A 234 -2.21 -12.32 -17.15
C ASP A 234 -1.72 -10.88 -17.37
N PHE A 235 -1.45 -10.18 -16.25
CA PHE A 235 -0.54 -9.05 -16.31
C PHE A 235 0.87 -9.62 -16.51
N GLU A 236 1.20 -9.92 -17.76
CA GLU A 236 2.58 -10.12 -18.16
C GLU A 236 3.37 -8.87 -17.77
N ASN A 237 4.20 -9.12 -16.78
CA ASN A 237 5.16 -8.23 -16.20
C ASN A 237 6.22 -7.94 -17.28
N THR A 238 6.06 -6.86 -18.06
CA THR A 238 7.18 -6.35 -18.89
C THR A 238 8.16 -5.57 -18.00
N SER A 239 8.73 -6.29 -17.03
CA SER A 239 10.01 -5.93 -16.44
C SER A 239 11.07 -6.20 -17.50
N SER A 240 11.38 -5.15 -18.27
CA SER A 240 12.60 -5.02 -19.06
C SER A 240 13.78 -5.61 -18.27
N THR A 241 14.28 -6.75 -18.75
CA THR A 241 15.57 -7.29 -18.33
C THR A 241 16.51 -7.13 -19.51
N ASP A 242 17.48 -6.29 -19.24
CA ASP A 242 18.68 -5.95 -19.99
C ASP A 242 19.54 -7.21 -20.19
N GLU A 243 19.70 -7.67 -21.43
CA GLU A 243 20.83 -8.50 -21.89
C GLU A 243 21.08 -8.17 -23.38
N GLU A 244 22.13 -7.41 -23.68
CA GLU A 244 23.27 -7.86 -24.49
C GLU A 244 24.19 -6.69 -24.91
N LEU A 245 25.49 -6.88 -24.57
CA LEU A 245 26.74 -6.41 -25.20
C LEU A 245 27.19 -4.94 -25.04
#